data_AF-A0AA90P7K3-F1
#
_entry.id   AF-A0AA90P7K3-F1
#
_cell.length_a   1.000
_cell.length_b   1.000
_cell.length_c   1.000
_cell.angle_alpha   90.00
_cell.angle_beta   90.00
_cell.angle_gamma   90.00
#
_symmetry.space_group_name_H-M   'P 1'
#
loop_
_entity.id
_entity.type
_entity.pdbx_description
1 polymer ?
#
loop_
_entity_poly.entity_id
_entity_poly.type
_entity_poly.pdbx_seq_one_letter_code
_entity_poly.pdbx_strand_id
1 'polypeptide(L)' 'MVTCYLKYVIDPYKLNEFEEYGKMWIRLVNKLGGTHQGYFLPHEGANNIAYALFTFPSLAAYEEYRVKMALDAEC' A
#
# COMPACT_ATOMS: atom_id res chain seq x y z
N MET A 1 -5.54 -15.85 7.22
CA MET A 1 -5.49 -14.38 7.05
C MET A 1 -4.05 -13.94 7.17
N VAL A 2 -3.57 -13.10 6.25
CA VAL A 2 -2.19 -12.59 6.22
C VAL A 2 -2.22 -11.09 5.97
N THR A 3 -1.47 -10.34 6.77
CA THR A 3 -1.31 -8.89 6.58
C THR A 3 0.11 -8.61 6.09
N CYS A 4 0.20 -7.96 4.94
CA CYS A 4 1.45 -7.44 4.43
C CYS A 4 1.73 -6.08 5.09
N TYR A 5 2.99 -5.87 5.45
CA TYR A 5 3.48 -4.65 6.05
C TYR A 5 4.60 -4.08 5.19
N LEU A 6 4.46 -2.81 4.78
CA LEU A 6 5.47 -2.09 4.05
C LEU A 6 5.94 -0.88 4.86
N LYS A 7 7.25 -0.75 5.00
CA LYS A 7 7.92 0.43 5.53
C LYS A 7 8.59 1.18 4.38
N TYR A 8 8.19 2.42 4.18
CA TYR A 8 8.79 3.32 3.21
C TYR A 8 9.73 4.29 3.91
N VAL A 9 10.88 4.52 3.29
CA VAL A 9 11.68 5.72 3.51
C VAL A 9 11.37 6.65 2.35
N ILE A 10 10.66 7.74 2.63
CA ILE A 10 10.15 8.69 1.63
C ILE A 10 10.98 9.97 1.63
N ASP A 11 10.92 10.71 0.53
CA ASP A 11 11.41 12.08 0.48
C ASP A 11 10.43 13.00 1.23
N PRO A 12 10.84 13.66 2.34
CA PRO A 12 9.94 14.52 3.12
C PRO A 12 9.36 15.69 2.31
N TYR A 13 10.04 16.11 1.24
CA TYR A 13 9.58 17.21 0.39
C TYR A 13 8.54 16.77 -0.65
N LYS A 14 8.29 15.46 -0.78
CA LYS A 14 7.32 14.89 -1.73
C LYS A 14 6.16 14.19 -1.02
N LEU A 15 5.81 14.68 0.18
CA LEU A 15 4.79 14.06 1.01
C LEU A 15 3.41 14.07 0.34
N ASN A 16 3.07 15.17 -0.36
CA ASN A 16 1.79 15.30 -1.05
C ASN A 16 1.69 14.29 -2.21
N GLU A 17 2.74 14.13 -3.00
CA GLU A 17 2.81 13.15 -4.08
C GLU A 17 2.73 11.72 -3.53
N PHE A 18 3.36 11.46 -2.39
CA PHE A 18 3.26 10.18 -1.72
C PHE A 18 1.84 9.91 -1.18
N GLU A 19 1.13 10.92 -0.68
CA GLU A 19 -0.26 10.81 -0.26
C GLU A 19 -1.17 10.41 -1.44
N GLU A 20 -1.03 11.08 -2.58
CA GLU A 20 -1.79 10.76 -3.80
C GLU A 20 -1.48 9.35 -4.32
N TYR A 21 -0.20 8.96 -4.33
CA TYR A 21 0.22 7.59 -4.59
C TYR A 21 -0.45 6.59 -3.63
N GLY A 22 -0.47 6.90 -2.33
CA GLY A 22 -1.09 6.05 -1.32
C GLY A 22 -2.60 5.88 -1.53
N LYS A 23 -3.33 6.97 -1.79
CA LYS A 23 -4.77 6.95 -2.10
C LYS A 23 -5.09 6.09 -3.33
N MET A 24 -4.26 6.17 -4.37
CA MET A 24 -4.39 5.32 -5.55
C MET A 24 -4.27 3.84 -5.18
N TRP A 25 -3.25 3.47 -4.40
CA TRP A 25 -3.01 2.09 -3.99
C TRP A 25 -4.09 1.52 -3.07
N ILE A 26 -4.72 2.34 -2.22
CA ILE A 26 -5.88 1.91 -1.42
C ILE A 26 -6.98 1.35 -2.35
N ARG A 27 -7.29 2.09 -3.42
CA ARG A 27 -8.28 1.67 -4.43
C ARG A 27 -7.83 0.40 -5.16
N LEU A 28 -6.58 0.34 -5.61
CA LEU A 28 -6.05 -0.78 -6.39
C LEU A 28 -6.00 -2.08 -5.59
N VAL A 29 -5.53 -2.05 -4.34
CA VAL A 29 -5.48 -3.24 -3.49
C VAL A 29 -6.90 -3.76 -3.22
N ASN A 30 -7.86 -2.87 -2.96
CA ASN A 30 -9.25 -3.25 -2.77
C ASN A 30 -9.86 -3.84 -4.06
N LYS A 31 -9.56 -3.27 -5.23
CA LYS A 31 -9.96 -3.80 -6.56
C LYS A 31 -9.41 -5.21 -6.79
N LEU A 32 -8.16 -5.46 -6.38
CA LEU A 32 -7.44 -6.71 -6.64
C LEU A 32 -7.64 -7.79 -5.56
N GLY A 33 -8.64 -7.63 -4.68
CA GLY A 33 -9.08 -8.64 -3.73
C GLY A 33 -8.42 -8.60 -2.35
N GLY A 34 -7.66 -7.54 -2.05
CA GLY A 34 -7.16 -7.25 -0.72
C GLY A 34 -8.08 -6.32 0.06
N THR A 35 -7.80 -6.13 1.34
CA THR A 35 -8.38 -5.04 2.13
C THR A 35 -7.24 -4.16 2.61
N HIS A 36 -7.21 -2.90 2.16
CA HIS A 36 -6.20 -1.92 2.57
C HIS A 36 -6.60 -1.24 3.90
N GLN A 37 -5.70 -1.18 4.88
CA GLN A 37 -5.97 -0.57 6.20
C GLN A 37 -5.54 0.90 6.27
N GLY A 38 -4.73 1.34 5.31
CA GLY A 38 -4.39 2.75 5.14
C GLY A 38 -2.92 2.96 4.87
N TYR A 39 -2.61 4.15 4.37
CA TYR A 39 -1.26 4.71 4.37
C TYR A 39 -1.14 5.62 5.59
N PHE A 40 -0.12 5.37 6.41
CA PHE A 40 0.16 6.13 7.62
C PHE A 40 1.36 7.03 7.33
N LEU A 41 1.08 8.32 7.10
CA LEU A 41 2.09 9.33 6.79
C LEU A 41 2.67 9.93 8.07
N PRO A 42 3.92 10.41 8.03
CA PRO A 42 4.55 11.03 9.18
C PRO A 42 3.89 12.38 9.50
N HIS A 43 3.55 12.56 10.78
CA HIS A 43 3.06 13.84 11.31
C HIS A 43 3.88 14.28 12.53
N GLU A 44 4.23 13.35 13.41
CA GLU A 44 5.11 13.57 14.55
C GLU A 44 6.24 12.52 14.54
N GLY A 45 7.48 12.94 14.86
CA GLY A 45 8.67 12.08 14.82
C GLY A 45 9.42 12.13 13.49
N ALA A 46 9.89 10.97 13.01
CA ALA A 46 10.66 10.90 11.76
C ALA A 46 9.79 11.32 10.57
N ASN A 47 10.13 12.44 9.93
CA ASN A 47 9.35 13.04 8.83
C ASN A 47 9.49 12.32 7.48
N ASN A 48 10.25 11.22 7.43
CA ASN A 48 10.60 10.51 6.21
C ASN A 48 10.17 9.03 6.26
N ILE A 49 9.36 8.61 7.23
CA ILE A 49 8.90 7.23 7.35
C ILE A 49 7.38 7.18 7.17
N ALA A 50 6.94 6.32 6.26
CA ALA A 50 5.53 6.01 6.07
C ALA A 50 5.30 4.49 6.08
N TYR A 51 4.07 4.08 6.40
CA TYR A 51 3.68 2.68 6.45
C TYR A 51 2.44 2.40 5.61
N ALA A 52 2.37 1.22 5.03
CA ALA A 52 1.16 0.69 4.41
C ALA A 52 0.88 -0.72 4.93
N LEU A 53 -0.39 -1.00 5.20
CA LEU A 53 -0.87 -2.30 5.61
C LEU A 53 -2.04 -2.71 4.71
N PHE A 54 -2.03 -3.96 4.28
CA PHE A 54 -3.11 -4.59 3.53
C PHE A 54 -3.21 -6.08 3.85
N THR A 55 -4.43 -6.60 3.89
CA THR A 55 -4.74 -7.96 4.35
C THR A 55 -5.38 -8.78 3.24
N PHE A 56 -4.99 -10.05 3.17
CA PHE A 56 -5.57 -11.09 2.32
C PHE A 56 -6.05 -12.29 3.16
N PRO A 57 -7.03 -13.08 2.68
CA PRO A 57 -7.56 -14.22 3.41
C PRO A 57 -6.52 -15.35 3.59
N SER A 58 -5.57 -15.50 2.67
CA SER A 58 -4.52 -16.52 2.68
C SER A 58 -3.26 -16.06 1.94
N LEU A 59 -2.15 -16.80 2.06
CA LEU A 59 -0.95 -16.58 1.24
C LEU A 59 -1.22 -16.79 -0.25
N ALA A 60 -2.00 -17.82 -0.61
CA ALA A 60 -2.39 -18.07 -2.00
C ALA A 60 -3.14 -16.87 -2.61
N ALA A 61 -4.07 -16.25 -1.86
CA ALA A 61 -4.76 -15.06 -2.33
C ALA A 61 -3.82 -13.85 -2.52
N TYR A 62 -2.79 -13.73 -1.69
CA TYR A 62 -1.75 -12.72 -1.86
C TYR A 62 -0.87 -12.98 -3.10
N GLU A 63 -0.51 -14.23 -3.37
CA GLU A 63 0.25 -14.60 -4.58
C GLU A 63 -0.55 -14.32 -5.86
N GLU A 64 -1.84 -14.65 -5.88
CA GLU A 64 -2.74 -14.27 -6.97
C GLU A 64 -2.82 -12.75 -7.17
N TYR A 65 -2.93 -11.99 -6.07
CA TYR A 65 -2.89 -10.53 -6.10
C TYR A 65 -1.62 -10.03 -6.79
N ARG A 66 -0.45 -10.58 -6.44
CA ARG A 66 0.85 -10.19 -7.03
C ARG A 66 0.88 -10.38 -8.55
N VAL A 67 0.29 -11.47 -9.04
CA VAL A 67 0.18 -11.75 -10.48
C VAL A 67 -0.78 -10.76 -11.15
N LYS A 68 -1.97 -10.56 -10.58
CA LYS A 68 -2.97 -9.62 -11.12
C LYS A 68 -2.44 -8.18 -11.15
N MET A 69 -1.80 -7.75 -10.06
CA MET A 69 -1.18 -6.43 -9.93
C MET A 69 -0.13 -6.18 -11.03
N ALA A 70 0.69 -7.17 -11.37
CA ALA A 70 1.71 -7.03 -12.42
C ALA A 70 1.13 -6.92 -13.85
N LEU A 71 -0.15 -7.26 -14.04
CA LEU A 71 -0.84 -7.27 -15.32
C LEU A 71 -1.91 -6.17 -15.44
N ASP A 72 -2.25 -5.48 -14.35
CA ASP A 72 -3.27 -4.45 -14.34
C ASP A 72 -2.70 -3.12 -14.84
N ALA A 73 -3.34 -2.51 -15.84
CA ALA A 73 -2.87 -1.29 -16.48
C ALA A 73 -2.95 -0.03 -15.59
N GLU A 74 -3.67 -0.09 -14.46
CA GLU A 74 -3.73 1.00 -13.49
C GLU A 74 -2.67 0.88 -12.38
N CYS A 75 -1.88 -0.20 -12.35
CA CYS A 75 -0.79 -0.44 -11.39
C CYS A 75 0.57 -0.04 -11.97
#